data_AF-A0A5C6UZF3-F1
#
_entry.id   AF-A0A5C6UZF3-F1
#
_cell.length_a   1.000
_cell.length_b   1.000
_cell.length_c   1.000
_cell.angle_alpha   90.00
_cell.angle_beta   90.00
_cell.angle_gamma   90.00
#
_symmetry.space_group_name_H-M   'P 1'
#
loop_
_entity.id
_entity.type
_entity.pdbx_description
1 polymer ?
#
loop_
_entity_poly.entity_id
_entity_poly.type
_entity_poly.pdbx_seq_one_letter_code
_entity_poly.pdbx_strand_id
1 'polypeptide(L)'
;MEMIFIAAIPAVISGVVSYILASNQIKKSRADLMVIQSAKHYLSHKTNVERSFESLKKALGGWDNDEDELRRILVSAGAIRTYRSDNSEWWSLLTRGSEKSKNQKI
;
A
#
# COMPACT_ATOMS: atom_id res chain seq x y z
N MET A 1 6.67 21.76 -47.74
CA MET A 1 7.35 22.17 -46.49
C MET A 1 6.36 22.42 -45.34
N GLU A 2 5.12 22.85 -45.61
CA GLU A 2 4.12 23.20 -44.58
C GLU A 2 3.58 22.02 -43.74
N MET A 3 3.43 20.82 -44.32
CA MET A 3 2.91 19.63 -43.61
C MET A 3 3.78 19.18 -42.43
N ILE A 4 5.11 19.40 -42.50
CA ILE A 4 6.04 19.01 -41.44
C ILE A 4 5.82 19.87 -40.19
N PHE A 5 5.53 21.16 -40.36
CA PHE A 5 5.27 22.07 -39.25
C PHE A 5 3.92 21.81 -38.58
N ILE A 6 2.90 21.46 -39.36
CA ILE A 6 1.56 21.14 -38.84
C ILE A 6 1.58 19.85 -38.01
N ALA A 7 2.40 18.85 -38.39
CA ALA A 7 2.55 17.61 -37.63
C ALA A 7 3.48 17.75 -36.41
N ALA A 8 4.48 18.63 -36.47
CA ALA A 8 5.46 18.80 -35.38
C ALA A 8 4.84 19.46 -34.12
N ILE A 9 3.99 20.46 -34.29
CA ILE A 9 3.37 21.19 -33.17
C ILE A 9 2.54 20.26 -32.26
N PRO A 10 1.56 19.47 -32.75
CA PRO A 10 0.79 18.56 -31.91
C PRO A 10 1.66 17.47 -31.29
N ALA A 11 2.67 16.96 -32.00
CA ALA A 11 3.59 15.98 -31.45
C ALA A 11 4.38 16.52 -30.24
N VAL A 12 4.85 17.77 -30.32
CA VAL A 12 5.54 18.44 -29.21
C VAL A 12 4.60 18.65 -28.02
N ILE A 13 3.38 19.16 -28.25
CA ILE A 13 2.41 19.38 -27.19
C ILE A 13 2.02 18.06 -26.51
N SER A 14 1.73 17.01 -27.30
CA SER A 14 1.44 15.68 -26.78
C SER A 14 2.61 15.10 -25.98
N GLY A 15 3.85 15.33 -26.42
CA GLY A 15 5.05 14.93 -25.68
C GLY A 15 5.16 15.62 -24.32
N VAL A 16 4.93 16.93 -24.26
CA VAL A 16 4.97 17.71 -23.01
C VAL A 16 3.87 17.25 -22.05
N VAL A 17 2.63 17.10 -22.51
CA VAL A 17 1.52 16.62 -21.69
C VAL A 17 1.80 15.21 -21.16
N SER A 18 2.28 14.31 -22.02
CA SER A 18 2.62 12.94 -21.63
C SER A 18 3.72 12.90 -20.58
N TYR A 19 4.75 13.74 -20.73
CA TYR A 19 5.85 13.83 -19.77
C TYR A 19 5.38 14.29 -18.38
N ILE A 20 4.55 15.33 -18.33
CA ILE A 20 3.98 15.84 -17.07
C ILE A 20 3.16 14.74 -16.39
N LEU A 21 2.27 14.08 -17.14
CA LEU A 21 1.41 13.04 -16.60
C LEU A 21 2.22 11.84 -16.09
N ALA A 22 3.20 11.37 -16.86
CA ALA A 22 4.08 10.28 -16.46
C ALA A 22 4.87 10.61 -15.18
N SER A 23 5.38 11.84 -15.07
CA SER A 23 6.15 12.27 -13.90
C SER A 23 5.31 12.23 -12.60
N ASN A 24 4.04 12.60 -12.68
CA ASN A 24 3.12 12.58 -11.53
C ASN A 24 2.73 11.15 -11.16
N GLN A 25 2.48 10.28 -12.14
CA GLN A 25 2.20 8.87 -11.88
C GLN A 25 3.38 8.18 -11.18
N ILE A 26 4.62 8.43 -11.63
CA ILE A 26 5.82 7.87 -11.00
C ILE A 26 5.95 8.31 -9.53
N LYS A 27 5.70 9.59 -9.24
CA LYS A 27 5.74 10.10 -7.86
C LYS A 27 4.68 9.44 -6.99
N LYS A 28 3.45 9.32 -7.48
CA LYS A 28 2.36 8.65 -6.77
C LYS A 28 2.69 7.19 -6.47
N SER A 29 3.11 6.43 -7.49
CA SER A 29 3.49 5.03 -7.31
C SER A 29 4.63 4.84 -6.30
N ARG A 30 5.60 5.75 -6.27
CA ARG A 30 6.67 5.71 -5.25
C ARG A 30 6.16 5.95 -3.85
N ALA A 31 5.26 6.92 -3.65
CA ALA A 31 4.65 7.20 -2.36
C ALA A 31 3.84 5.98 -1.88
N ASP A 32 3.00 5.41 -2.74
CA ASP A 32 2.20 4.21 -2.43
C ASP A 32 3.12 3.03 -2.03
N LEU A 33 4.21 2.82 -2.76
CA LEU A 33 5.20 1.78 -2.43
C LEU A 33 5.89 2.02 -1.08
N MET A 34 6.18 3.26 -0.71
CA MET A 34 6.77 3.60 0.60
C MET A 34 5.80 3.29 1.75
N VAL A 35 4.52 3.59 1.55
CA VAL A 35 3.47 3.27 2.53
C VAL A 35 3.30 1.76 2.68
N ILE A 36 3.26 1.02 1.57
CA ILE A 36 3.21 -0.45 1.56
C ILE A 36 4.44 -1.05 2.27
N GLN A 37 5.64 -0.54 1.98
CA GLN A 37 6.87 -1.01 2.62
C GLN A 37 6.87 -0.75 4.12
N SER A 38 6.38 0.42 4.57
CA SER A 38 6.24 0.76 5.98
C SER A 38 5.28 -0.19 6.70
N ALA A 39 4.12 -0.46 6.11
CA ALA A 39 3.15 -1.42 6.64
C ALA A 39 3.75 -2.83 6.73
N LYS A 40 4.42 -3.29 5.67
CA LYS A 40 5.11 -4.59 5.64
C LYS A 40 6.21 -4.67 6.70
N HIS A 41 7.02 -3.64 6.83
CA HIS A 41 8.10 -3.56 7.82
C HIS A 41 7.54 -3.66 9.24
N TYR A 42 6.49 -2.89 9.54
CA TYR A 42 5.85 -2.90 10.85
C TYR A 42 5.25 -4.27 11.20
N LEU A 43 4.57 -4.92 10.25
CA LEU A 43 4.02 -6.27 10.44
C LEU A 43 5.09 -7.36 10.48
N SER A 44 6.29 -7.12 9.94
CA SER A 44 7.39 -8.08 9.93
C SER A 44 8.16 -8.17 11.25
N HIS A 45 7.96 -7.22 12.18
CA HIS A 45 8.69 -7.19 13.44
C HIS A 45 8.46 -8.48 14.26
N LYS A 46 9.53 -9.06 14.83
CA LYS A 46 9.55 -10.40 15.46
C LYS A 46 8.68 -10.56 16.70
N THR A 47 8.29 -9.46 17.34
CA THR A 47 7.71 -9.52 18.69
C THR A 47 6.21 -9.85 18.68
N ASN A 48 5.50 -9.73 17.56
CA ASN A 48 4.11 -10.19 17.46
C ASN A 48 3.75 -10.59 16.02
N VAL A 49 3.16 -11.78 15.90
CA VAL A 49 2.73 -12.40 14.64
C VAL A 49 1.45 -11.75 14.09
N GLU A 50 0.64 -11.16 14.96
CA GLU A 50 -0.62 -10.48 14.61
C GLU A 50 -0.70 -9.12 15.33
N ARG A 51 -1.34 -8.14 14.69
CA ARG A 51 -1.55 -6.79 15.24
C ARG A 51 -3.01 -6.41 15.16
N SER A 52 -3.54 -5.78 16.22
CA SER A 52 -4.88 -5.19 16.15
C SER A 52 -4.87 -4.02 15.16
N PHE A 53 -6.00 -3.81 14.50
CA PHE A 53 -6.16 -2.71 13.56
C PHE A 53 -5.92 -1.35 14.22
N GLU A 54 -6.41 -1.14 15.45
CA GLU A 54 -6.16 0.10 16.21
C GLU A 54 -4.67 0.36 16.44
N SER A 55 -3.88 -0.67 16.73
CA SER A 55 -2.44 -0.53 16.87
C SER A 55 -1.77 -0.15 15.55
N LEU A 56 -2.26 -0.66 14.42
CA LEU A 56 -1.75 -0.34 13.10
C LEU A 56 -2.09 1.09 12.69
N LYS A 57 -3.34 1.51 12.93
CA LYS A 57 -3.80 2.89 12.68
C LYS A 57 -2.95 3.89 13.44
N LYS A 58 -2.72 3.64 14.74
CA LYS A 58 -1.88 4.50 15.58
C LYS A 58 -0.41 4.53 15.14
N ALA A 59 0.14 3.39 14.72
CA ALA A 59 1.55 3.30 14.35
C ALA A 59 1.87 3.89 12.97
N LEU A 60 0.97 3.70 12.00
CA LEU A 60 1.15 4.18 10.63
C LEU A 60 0.67 5.63 10.46
N GLY A 61 -0.33 6.06 11.25
CA GLY A 61 -0.81 7.44 11.31
C GLY A 61 -1.46 7.95 10.02
N GLY A 62 -2.24 9.02 10.10
CA GLY A 62 -2.82 9.68 8.91
C GLY A 62 -4.04 9.00 8.30
N TRP A 63 -4.60 7.99 8.97
CA TRP A 63 -5.73 7.17 8.48
C TRP A 63 -7.03 7.40 9.27
N ASP A 64 -7.10 8.43 10.12
CA ASP A 64 -8.25 8.69 10.98
C ASP A 64 -9.53 9.04 10.18
N ASN A 65 -9.35 9.60 8.98
CA ASN A 65 -10.44 10.00 8.10
C ASN A 65 -10.75 8.96 6.99
N ASP A 66 -9.86 7.98 6.79
CA ASP A 66 -10.04 6.92 5.77
C ASP A 66 -9.36 5.62 6.22
N GLU A 67 -10.05 4.89 7.09
CA GLU A 67 -9.60 3.59 7.58
C GLU A 67 -9.60 2.51 6.48
N ASP A 68 -10.46 2.65 5.47
CA ASP A 68 -10.56 1.70 4.36
C ASP A 68 -9.33 1.78 3.45
N GLU A 69 -8.73 2.96 3.30
CA GLU A 69 -7.45 3.12 2.62
C GLU A 69 -6.31 2.39 3.36
N LEU A 70 -6.29 2.48 4.69
CA LEU A 70 -5.34 1.69 5.49
C LEU A 70 -5.53 0.18 5.27
N ARG A 71 -6.78 -0.31 5.24
CA ARG A 71 -7.06 -1.72 4.92
C ARG A 71 -6.56 -2.10 3.53
N ARG A 72 -6.76 -1.25 2.52
CA ARG A 72 -6.26 -1.46 1.15
C ARG A 72 -4.73 -1.55 1.10
N ILE A 73 -4.03 -0.69 1.84
CA ILE A 73 -2.57 -0.73 1.98
C ILE A 73 -2.10 -2.02 2.64
N LEU A 74 -2.76 -2.44 3.72
CA LEU A 74 -2.41 -3.67 4.44
C LEU A 74 -2.56 -4.89 3.52
N VAL A 75 -3.64 -4.98 2.75
CA VAL A 75 -3.82 -6.03 1.74
C VAL A 75 -2.74 -5.96 0.67
N SER A 76 -2.41 -4.76 0.19
CA SER A 76 -1.34 -4.53 -0.80
C SER A 76 0.05 -4.92 -0.26
N ALA A 77 0.27 -4.80 1.05
CA ALA A 77 1.46 -5.28 1.74
C ALA A 77 1.51 -6.81 1.93
N GLY A 78 0.47 -7.53 1.52
CA GLY A 78 0.34 -8.97 1.69
C GLY A 78 -0.15 -9.37 3.09
N ALA A 79 -0.84 -8.48 3.80
CA ALA A 79 -1.47 -8.79 5.07
C ALA A 79 -2.89 -9.37 4.88
N ILE A 80 -3.25 -10.29 5.76
CA ILE A 80 -4.59 -10.88 5.85
C ILE A 80 -5.29 -10.39 7.12
N ARG A 81 -6.61 -10.20 6.99
CA ARG A 81 -7.50 -9.83 8.09
C ARG A 81 -8.04 -11.08 8.79
N THR A 82 -8.06 -11.04 10.12
CA THR A 82 -8.69 -12.04 10.99
C THR A 82 -9.55 -11.34 12.06
N TYR A 83 -10.60 -12.02 12.49
CA TYR A 83 -11.43 -11.58 13.62
C TYR A 83 -11.22 -12.52 14.80
N ARG A 84 -11.09 -11.94 16.00
CA ARG A 84 -11.01 -12.71 17.25
C ARG A 84 -12.39 -12.87 17.89
N SER A 85 -12.46 -13.65 18.96
CA SER A 85 -13.69 -13.93 19.72
C SER A 85 -14.35 -12.68 20.33
N ASP A 86 -13.59 -11.61 20.49
CA ASP A 86 -14.04 -10.29 20.95
C ASP A 86 -14.50 -9.36 19.80
N ASN A 87 -14.64 -9.90 18.58
CA ASN A 87 -14.93 -9.15 17.34
C ASN A 87 -13.89 -8.08 17.01
N SER A 88 -12.72 -8.10 17.65
CA SER A 88 -11.63 -7.19 17.32
C SER A 88 -10.95 -7.61 16.03
N GLU A 89 -10.56 -6.62 15.25
CA GLU A 89 -9.93 -6.84 13.95
C GLU A 89 -8.41 -6.92 14.09
N TRP A 90 -7.84 -7.99 13.53
CA TRP A 90 -6.42 -8.28 13.56
C TRP A 90 -5.88 -8.50 12.15
N TRP A 91 -4.60 -8.17 11.99
CA TRP A 91 -3.89 -8.24 10.73
C TRP A 91 -2.54 -8.90 10.91
N SER A 92 -2.13 -9.65 9.89
CA SER A 92 -0.87 -10.42 9.91
C SER A 92 -0.38 -10.67 8.48
N LEU A 93 0.93 -10.82 8.28
CA LEU A 93 1.46 -11.13 6.95
C LEU A 93 1.10 -12.56 6.54
N LEU A 94 0.67 -12.72 5.28
CA LEU A 94 0.38 -14.04 4.69
C LEU A 94 1.60 -14.96 4.73
N THR A 95 2.80 -14.43 4.48
CA THR A 95 4.06 -15.17 4.48
C THR A 95 4.41 -15.79 5.83
N ARG A 96 3.81 -15.32 6.93
CA ARG A 96 3.94 -15.88 8.29
C ARG A 96 2.94 -17.00 8.61
N GLY A 97 2.15 -17.46 7.63
CA GLY A 97 1.18 -18.55 7.83
C GLY A 97 1.76 -19.82 8.48
N SER A 98 3.07 -20.09 8.31
CA SER A 98 3.76 -21.20 8.97
C SER A 98 4.03 -21.01 10.47
N GLU A 99 4.10 -19.76 10.97
CA GLU A 99 4.17 -19.47 12.42
C GLU A 99 2.79 -19.64 13.08
N LYS A 100 1.69 -19.40 12.36
CA LYS A 100 0.32 -19.57 12.87
C LYS A 100 -0.01 -21.02 13.24
N SER A 101 0.44 -22.00 12.43
CA SER A 101 0.21 -23.41 12.70
C SER A 101 0.91 -23.94 13.97
N LYS A 102 1.91 -23.22 14.49
CA LYS A 102 2.66 -23.63 15.70
C LYS A 102 2.00 -23.15 16.99
N ASN A 103 1.29 -22.02 16.97
CA ASN A 103 0.70 -21.42 18.17
C ASN A 103 -0.75 -21.85 18.45
N GLN A 104 -1.37 -22.62 17.55
CA GLN A 104 -2.73 -23.15 17.71
C GLN A 104 -2.77 -24.56 18.33
N LYS A 105 -1.61 -25.11 18.71
CA LYS A 105 -1.47 -26.33 19.50
C LYS A 105 -1.00 -25.98 20.92
N ILE A 106 -1.88 -25.38 21.73
CA ILE A 106 -1.80 -25.40 23.20
C ILE A 106 -3.22 -25.57 23.70
#